data_AF-A0A6C0J7P2-F1
#
_entry.id   AF-A0A6C0J7P2-F1
#
_cell.length_a   1.000
_cell.length_b   1.000
_cell.length_c   1.000
_cell.angle_alpha   90.00
_cell.angle_beta   90.00
_cell.angle_gamma   90.00
#
_symmetry.space_group_name_H-M   'P 1'
#
loop_
_entity.id
_entity.type
_entity.pdbx_description
1 polymer ?
#
loop_
_entity_poly.entity_id
_entity_poly.type
_entity_poly.pdbx_seq_one_letter_code
_entity_poly.pdbx_strand_id
1 'polypeptide(L)'
;MTPSQFDFDCIARTRYYKRHMENCLKHNYTRDICDKSFNDLHIDRSKYINVVQKSPLWLKLRALSNGTASSLGKYIMGDKWTSEDQLNENWYNKIEQPITQMMEAHMKWGTTYEDLALICFAEQYDVCALQVGTLRVDYFDIHENYKLFFPFLPDLKIEDNSNFHLLISPDGIVTNHKNKKIGMLEIKCMSPFYHLENENNNIIWSHNMENRQWTTVDKIPHVYFIQMCLQALSGIIELEMDLKDTMYFERWSPKGFSIFEIPFQELFMIGILVSELYFSILQRTKNNKKAYPLNEEETQVYSHITKLKKIIFKKIKHKYYDIRDKHPYYDLFQNYYFVTKYSEFTMKKEVKSQCLI
;
A
#
# COMPACT_ATOMS: atom_id res chain seq x y z
N MET A 1 -11.09 -16.99 30.34
CA MET A 1 -9.86 -16.21 30.60
C MET A 1 -10.09 -14.81 30.06
N THR A 2 -9.66 -13.75 30.75
CA THR A 2 -9.77 -12.39 30.23
C THR A 2 -8.75 -12.18 29.11
N PRO A 3 -9.14 -11.65 27.93
CA PRO A 3 -8.20 -11.36 26.85
C PRO A 3 -7.12 -10.39 27.29
N SER A 4 -5.88 -10.64 26.87
CA SER A 4 -4.73 -9.77 27.18
C SER A 4 -4.58 -8.67 26.11
N GLN A 5 -3.85 -7.59 26.42
CA GLN A 5 -3.46 -6.63 25.39
C GLN A 5 -2.23 -7.11 24.64
N PHE A 6 -2.27 -7.07 23.31
CA PHE A 6 -1.11 -7.40 22.48
C PHE A 6 -0.06 -6.29 22.55
N ASP A 7 1.21 -6.67 22.72
CA ASP A 7 2.35 -5.75 22.73
C ASP A 7 2.84 -5.52 21.30
N PHE A 8 2.23 -4.54 20.63
CA PHE A 8 2.55 -4.20 19.25
C PHE A 8 4.00 -3.78 19.07
N ASP A 9 4.61 -3.19 20.10
CA ASP A 9 5.95 -2.58 20.02
C ASP A 9 7.05 -3.49 20.59
N CYS A 10 6.79 -4.81 20.70
CA CYS A 10 7.68 -5.77 21.37
C CYS A 10 9.13 -5.73 20.86
N ILE A 11 9.34 -5.45 19.57
CA ILE A 11 10.69 -5.19 19.00
C ILE A 11 11.02 -3.69 19.02
N ALA A 12 10.10 -2.82 18.60
CA ALA A 12 10.35 -1.39 18.37
C ALA A 12 10.72 -0.63 19.66
N ARG A 13 10.28 -1.08 20.83
CA ARG A 13 10.64 -0.45 22.11
C ARG A 13 12.05 -0.78 22.61
N THR A 14 12.72 -1.75 22.00
CA THR A 14 14.01 -2.27 22.47
C THR A 14 15.15 -1.26 22.23
N ARG A 15 16.17 -1.29 23.09
CA ARG A 15 17.37 -0.45 22.95
C ARG A 15 18.13 -0.73 21.66
N TYR A 16 18.11 -1.99 21.21
CA TYR A 16 18.73 -2.39 19.95
C TYR A 16 18.08 -1.66 18.77
N TYR A 17 16.75 -1.71 18.65
CA TYR A 17 16.03 -1.04 17.58
C TYR A 17 16.33 0.45 17.54
N LYS A 18 16.21 1.15 18.68
CA LYS A 18 16.46 2.60 18.76
C LYS A 18 17.88 2.97 18.29
N ARG A 19 18.89 2.21 18.72
CA ARG A 19 20.28 2.41 18.26
C ARG A 19 20.45 2.11 16.78
N HIS A 20 19.78 1.09 16.27
CA HIS A 20 19.80 0.75 14.86
C HIS A 20 19.25 1.90 14.02
N MET A 21 18.03 2.38 14.34
CA MET A 21 17.43 3.57 13.71
C MET A 21 18.38 4.77 13.68
N GLU A 22 18.98 5.12 14.83
CA GLU A 22 19.92 6.23 14.93
C GLU A 22 21.15 6.05 14.02
N ASN A 23 21.67 4.82 13.94
CA ASN A 23 22.79 4.52 13.05
C ASN A 23 22.37 4.62 11.58
N CYS A 24 21.20 4.13 11.21
CA CYS A 24 20.73 4.16 9.83
C CYS A 24 20.53 5.60 9.33
N LEU A 25 19.97 6.46 10.19
CA LEU A 25 19.85 7.90 9.92
C LEU A 25 21.22 8.56 9.73
N LYS A 26 22.20 8.25 10.60
CA LYS A 26 23.58 8.78 10.49
C LYS A 26 24.28 8.34 9.21
N HIS A 27 24.03 7.11 8.75
CA HIS A 27 24.62 6.54 7.54
C HIS A 27 23.77 6.77 6.29
N ASN A 28 22.74 7.60 6.38
CA ASN A 28 21.94 8.03 5.24
C ASN A 28 21.13 6.91 4.55
N TYR A 29 20.79 5.83 5.27
CA TYR A 29 19.93 4.77 4.73
C TYR A 29 18.47 5.21 4.64
N THR A 30 18.03 6.13 5.50
CA THR A 30 16.66 6.67 5.48
C THR A 30 16.67 8.19 5.64
N ARG A 31 15.72 8.86 5.00
CA ARG A 31 15.40 10.28 5.24
C ARG A 31 13.90 10.47 5.20
N ASP A 32 13.42 11.42 5.98
CA ASP A 32 12.04 11.89 5.92
C ASP A 32 12.02 13.29 5.31
N ILE A 33 11.25 13.48 4.24
CA ILE A 33 11.07 14.80 3.61
C ILE A 33 9.74 15.45 4.01
N CYS A 34 8.95 14.81 4.87
CA CYS A 34 7.66 15.31 5.28
C CYS A 34 7.80 16.50 6.24
N ASP A 35 6.92 17.47 6.10
CA ASP A 35 6.85 18.67 6.91
C ASP A 35 5.67 18.59 7.89
N LYS A 36 5.99 18.56 9.19
CA LYS A 36 5.00 18.51 10.28
C LYS A 36 4.28 19.84 10.50
N SER A 37 4.74 20.94 9.88
CA SER A 37 4.11 22.25 9.98
C SER A 37 2.86 22.38 9.11
N PHE A 38 2.67 21.49 8.13
CA PHE A 38 1.49 21.50 7.27
C PHE A 38 0.23 21.08 8.03
N ASN A 39 -0.67 22.03 8.25
CA ASN A 39 -1.87 21.86 9.06
C ASN A 39 -3.17 22.28 8.36
N ASP A 40 -3.09 22.88 7.16
CA ASP A 40 -4.24 23.41 6.43
C ASP A 40 -4.33 22.89 4.98
N LEU A 41 -5.53 22.93 4.41
CA LEU A 41 -5.87 22.47 3.06
C LEU A 41 -5.34 23.37 1.95
N HIS A 42 -4.94 24.60 2.26
CA HIS A 42 -4.38 25.56 1.32
C HIS A 42 -2.88 25.31 1.07
N ILE A 43 -2.54 24.10 0.63
CA ILE A 43 -1.18 23.75 0.21
C ILE A 43 -1.12 23.56 -1.30
N ASP A 44 -0.03 24.04 -1.90
CA ASP A 44 0.23 23.86 -3.33
C ASP A 44 0.37 22.36 -3.67
N ARG A 45 -0.10 21.94 -4.85
CA ARG A 45 0.00 20.55 -5.34
C ARG A 45 1.42 20.00 -5.20
N SER A 46 2.43 20.79 -5.53
CA SER A 46 3.85 20.41 -5.45
C SER A 46 4.33 20.08 -4.03
N LYS A 47 3.63 20.54 -2.99
CA LYS A 47 3.95 20.29 -1.58
C LYS A 47 3.24 19.07 -1.01
N TYR A 48 2.34 18.43 -1.76
CA TYR A 48 1.62 17.24 -1.28
C TYR A 48 2.61 16.13 -0.87
N ILE A 49 3.74 16.03 -1.58
CA ILE A 49 4.81 15.06 -1.31
C ILE A 49 5.41 15.22 0.10
N ASN A 50 5.28 16.38 0.72
CA ASN A 50 5.76 16.64 2.07
C ASN A 50 4.67 16.50 3.13
N VAL A 51 3.42 16.17 2.76
CA VAL A 51 2.33 15.99 3.74
C VAL A 51 2.53 14.67 4.48
N VAL A 52 2.79 14.75 5.78
CA VAL A 52 2.97 13.58 6.67
C VAL A 52 1.80 12.60 6.51
N GLN A 53 2.09 11.35 6.15
CA GLN A 53 1.07 10.31 6.05
C GLN A 53 0.39 10.08 7.41
N LYS A 54 -0.90 9.69 7.38
CA LYS A 54 -1.71 9.45 8.59
C LYS A 54 -1.96 10.73 9.45
N SER A 55 -1.50 11.91 9.01
CA SER A 55 -1.82 13.19 9.64
C SER A 55 -3.27 13.63 9.38
N PRO A 56 -3.83 14.55 10.19
CA PRO A 56 -5.18 15.08 9.95
C PRO A 56 -5.34 15.70 8.55
N LEU A 57 -4.33 16.42 8.05
CA LEU A 57 -4.35 16.99 6.71
C LEU A 57 -4.39 15.90 5.64
N TRP A 58 -3.53 14.87 5.76
CA TRP A 58 -3.52 13.73 4.85
C TRP A 58 -4.88 13.03 4.77
N LEU A 59 -5.55 12.83 5.93
CA LEU A 59 -6.88 12.24 5.98
C LEU A 59 -7.93 13.10 5.24
N LYS A 60 -7.88 14.43 5.42
CA LYS A 60 -8.77 15.36 4.70
C LYS A 60 -8.53 15.30 3.18
N LEU A 61 -7.26 15.32 2.75
CA LEU A 61 -6.93 15.21 1.31
C LEU A 61 -7.43 13.90 0.71
N ARG A 62 -7.30 12.78 1.43
CA ARG A 62 -7.83 11.48 0.99
C ARG A 62 -9.33 11.50 0.82
N ALA A 63 -10.05 12.13 1.75
CA ALA A 63 -11.51 12.25 1.68
C ALA A 63 -11.97 13.11 0.49
N LEU A 64 -11.16 14.07 0.04
CA LEU A 64 -11.43 14.90 -1.14
C LEU A 64 -11.08 14.24 -2.47
N SER A 65 -10.28 13.16 -2.45
CA SER A 65 -9.87 12.45 -3.66
C SER A 65 -10.96 11.53 -4.21
N ASN A 66 -10.97 11.31 -5.52
CA ASN A 66 -11.93 10.39 -6.15
C ASN A 66 -11.58 8.92 -5.88
N GLY A 67 -10.31 8.64 -5.62
CA GLY A 67 -9.77 7.32 -5.32
C GLY A 67 -8.34 7.42 -4.77
N THR A 68 -7.92 6.37 -4.05
CA THR A 68 -6.55 6.26 -3.53
C THR A 68 -5.90 5.00 -4.03
N ALA A 69 -4.56 4.98 -4.10
CA ALA A 69 -3.83 3.82 -4.62
C ALA A 69 -4.19 2.51 -3.90
N SER A 70 -4.35 2.57 -2.58
CA SER A 70 -4.67 1.41 -1.73
C SER A 70 -6.13 0.94 -1.81
N SER A 71 -7.03 1.70 -2.45
CA SER A 71 -8.45 1.35 -2.57
C SER A 71 -8.87 0.97 -3.99
N LEU A 72 -8.21 1.53 -5.01
CA LEU A 72 -8.67 1.43 -6.40
C LEU A 72 -8.77 -0.02 -6.90
N GLY A 73 -7.84 -0.89 -6.51
CA GLY A 73 -7.86 -2.31 -6.88
C GLY A 73 -9.04 -3.11 -6.34
N LYS A 74 -9.86 -2.57 -5.42
CA LYS A 74 -11.09 -3.22 -4.93
C LYS A 74 -12.28 -3.06 -5.89
N TYR A 75 -12.15 -2.13 -6.84
CA TYR A 75 -13.22 -1.67 -7.73
C TYR A 75 -13.01 -2.10 -9.18
N ILE A 76 -11.82 -2.62 -9.49
CA ILE A 76 -11.43 -3.10 -10.81
C ILE A 76 -11.44 -4.63 -10.79
N MET A 77 -11.93 -5.23 -11.87
CA MET A 77 -11.96 -6.67 -12.00
C MET A 77 -10.54 -7.26 -11.86
N GLY A 78 -10.42 -8.31 -11.04
CA GLY A 78 -9.17 -8.96 -10.68
C GLY A 78 -9.30 -10.48 -10.63
N ASP A 79 -8.23 -11.16 -10.21
CA ASP A 79 -8.17 -12.63 -10.27
C ASP A 79 -8.98 -13.29 -9.13
N LYS A 80 -9.51 -14.50 -9.43
CA LYS A 80 -10.09 -15.59 -8.59
C LYS A 80 -11.07 -15.29 -7.45
N TRP A 81 -11.07 -14.11 -6.84
CA TRP A 81 -11.67 -13.89 -5.52
C TRP A 81 -12.69 -12.75 -5.49
N THR A 82 -13.07 -12.24 -6.67
CA THR A 82 -13.96 -11.08 -6.76
C THR A 82 -14.93 -11.28 -7.93
N SER A 83 -16.18 -11.65 -7.62
CA SER A 83 -17.25 -11.77 -8.61
C SER A 83 -17.76 -10.39 -9.04
N GLU A 84 -18.48 -10.32 -10.16
CA GLU A 84 -19.13 -9.07 -10.59
C GLU A 84 -20.13 -8.56 -9.54
N ASP A 85 -20.82 -9.44 -8.84
CA ASP A 85 -21.73 -9.08 -7.75
C ASP A 85 -20.97 -8.43 -6.59
N GLN A 86 -19.82 -9.00 -6.20
CA GLN A 86 -18.95 -8.42 -5.17
C GLN A 86 -18.37 -7.08 -5.61
N LEU A 87 -18.06 -6.90 -6.89
CA LEU A 87 -17.61 -5.60 -7.41
C LEU A 87 -18.73 -4.56 -7.35
N ASN A 88 -19.94 -4.90 -7.83
CA ASN A 88 -21.09 -4.02 -7.75
C ASN A 88 -21.42 -3.66 -6.29
N GLU A 89 -21.33 -4.63 -5.37
CA GLU A 89 -21.48 -4.40 -3.93
C GLU A 89 -20.40 -3.46 -3.39
N ASN A 90 -19.12 -3.67 -3.72
CA ASN A 90 -18.04 -2.76 -3.33
C ASN A 90 -18.27 -1.34 -3.83
N TRP A 91 -18.69 -1.18 -5.08
CA TRP A 91 -19.02 0.12 -5.68
C TRP A 91 -20.21 0.78 -4.99
N TYR A 92 -21.24 0.01 -4.64
CA TYR A 92 -22.40 0.49 -3.89
C TYR A 92 -22.02 0.90 -2.45
N ASN A 93 -21.23 0.06 -1.78
CA ASN A 93 -20.72 0.24 -0.43
C ASN A 93 -19.43 1.06 -0.37
N LYS A 94 -19.17 1.93 -1.37
CA LYS A 94 -18.02 2.86 -1.31
C LYS A 94 -18.09 3.78 -0.08
N ILE A 95 -19.24 3.83 0.59
CA ILE A 95 -19.50 4.52 1.85
C ILE A 95 -19.63 3.48 2.98
N GLU A 96 -18.69 3.57 3.93
CA GLU A 96 -18.71 3.00 5.29
C GLU A 96 -18.81 1.47 5.45
N GLN A 97 -17.64 0.81 5.42
CA GLN A 97 -17.48 -0.46 6.14
C GLN A 97 -16.84 -0.19 7.51
N PRO A 98 -17.40 -0.72 8.61
CA PRO A 98 -16.79 -0.58 9.93
C PRO A 98 -15.43 -1.29 9.98
N ILE A 99 -14.45 -0.64 10.61
CA ILE A 99 -13.14 -1.25 10.87
C ILE A 99 -13.31 -2.29 11.98
N THR A 100 -13.00 -3.55 11.68
CA THR A 100 -13.01 -4.62 12.69
C THR A 100 -11.77 -4.56 13.58
N GLN A 101 -11.81 -5.19 14.76
CA GLN A 101 -10.64 -5.25 15.66
C GLN A 101 -9.45 -5.93 14.98
N MET A 102 -9.71 -6.96 14.18
CA MET A 102 -8.66 -7.63 13.42
C MET A 102 -8.00 -6.69 12.41
N MET A 103 -8.80 -5.94 11.65
CA MET A 103 -8.28 -4.95 10.70
C MET A 103 -7.43 -3.88 11.41
N GLU A 104 -7.91 -3.38 12.54
CA GLU A 104 -7.18 -2.42 13.37
C GLU A 104 -5.83 -2.99 13.84
N ALA A 105 -5.78 -4.26 14.25
CA ALA A 105 -4.55 -4.94 14.66
C ALA A 105 -3.56 -5.12 13.49
N HIS A 106 -4.03 -5.52 12.30
CA HIS A 106 -3.18 -5.59 11.10
C HIS A 106 -2.58 -4.23 10.75
N MET A 107 -3.39 -3.17 10.80
CA MET A 107 -2.95 -1.80 10.53
C MET A 107 -1.95 -1.28 11.56
N LYS A 108 -2.20 -1.58 12.85
CA LYS A 108 -1.30 -1.17 13.94
C LYS A 108 0.04 -1.88 13.85
N TRP A 109 0.04 -3.19 13.62
CA TRP A 109 1.27 -3.94 13.35
C TRP A 109 2.03 -3.37 12.16
N GLY A 110 1.31 -3.10 11.06
CA GLY A 110 1.87 -2.51 9.86
C GLY A 110 2.60 -1.20 10.15
N THR A 111 1.93 -0.29 10.84
CA THR A 111 2.46 1.03 11.19
C THR A 111 3.62 0.96 12.18
N THR A 112 3.58 0.07 13.17
CA THR A 112 4.67 -0.07 14.16
C THR A 112 5.99 -0.51 13.52
N TYR A 113 5.93 -1.35 12.47
CA TYR A 113 7.11 -1.99 11.89
C TYR A 113 7.51 -1.47 10.50
N GLU A 114 6.80 -0.48 9.97
CA GLU A 114 7.07 0.15 8.67
C GLU A 114 8.50 0.71 8.59
N ASP A 115 8.90 1.52 9.58
CA ASP A 115 10.27 2.09 9.67
C ASP A 115 11.35 1.00 9.76
N LEU A 116 11.04 -0.10 10.46
CA LEU A 116 11.97 -1.20 10.61
C LEU A 116 12.20 -1.93 9.28
N ALA A 117 11.12 -2.21 8.56
CA ALA A 117 11.17 -2.80 7.23
C ALA A 117 11.95 -1.92 6.25
N LEU A 118 11.62 -0.63 6.23
CA LEU A 118 12.30 0.39 5.42
C LEU A 118 13.83 0.35 5.58
N ILE A 119 14.30 0.25 6.83
CA ILE A 119 15.74 0.17 7.13
C ILE A 119 16.34 -1.15 6.68
N CYS A 120 15.67 -2.28 6.95
CA CYS A 120 16.15 -3.59 6.51
C CYS A 120 16.34 -3.62 4.99
N PHE A 121 15.40 -3.02 4.24
CA PHE A 121 15.52 -2.83 2.80
C PHE A 121 16.71 -1.94 2.42
N ALA A 122 16.79 -0.74 3.00
CA ALA A 122 17.80 0.25 2.64
C ALA A 122 19.23 -0.25 2.89
N GLU A 123 19.48 -0.92 4.02
CA GLU A 123 20.78 -1.51 4.33
C GLU A 123 21.11 -2.70 3.43
N GLN A 124 20.12 -3.54 3.12
CA GLN A 124 20.34 -4.72 2.27
C GLN A 124 20.69 -4.36 0.82
N TYR A 125 20.13 -3.26 0.32
CA TYR A 125 20.36 -2.78 -1.04
C TYR A 125 21.44 -1.70 -1.14
N ASP A 126 21.98 -1.24 -0.01
CA ASP A 126 22.91 -0.10 0.08
C ASP A 126 22.37 1.15 -0.66
N VAL A 127 21.15 1.53 -0.29
CA VAL A 127 20.40 2.65 -0.88
C VAL A 127 19.87 3.59 0.20
N CYS A 128 19.41 4.77 -0.22
CA CYS A 128 18.69 5.70 0.64
C CYS A 128 17.19 5.65 0.30
N ALA A 129 16.37 5.24 1.26
CA ALA A 129 14.91 5.27 1.16
C ALA A 129 14.37 6.58 1.72
N LEU A 130 13.76 7.40 0.86
CA LEU A 130 13.13 8.66 1.23
C LEU A 130 11.66 8.39 1.57
N GLN A 131 11.28 8.59 2.83
CA GLN A 131 9.88 8.60 3.24
C GLN A 131 9.21 9.86 2.71
N VAL A 132 8.08 9.66 2.03
CA VAL A 132 7.33 10.74 1.38
C VAL A 132 5.87 10.72 1.81
N GLY A 133 5.22 11.86 1.65
CA GLY A 133 3.83 12.08 1.93
C GLY A 133 2.91 11.50 0.87
N THR A 134 2.23 12.38 0.14
CA THR A 134 1.23 11.97 -0.84
C THR A 134 1.38 12.72 -2.15
N LEU A 135 0.86 12.16 -3.23
CA LEU A 135 0.92 12.73 -4.56
C LEU A 135 -0.49 12.85 -5.10
N ARG A 136 -0.82 14.01 -5.64
CA ARG A 136 -2.08 14.26 -6.34
C ARG A 136 -1.80 14.12 -7.83
N VAL A 137 -2.44 13.13 -8.46
CA VAL A 137 -2.36 12.92 -9.90
C VAL A 137 -3.71 13.23 -10.50
N ASP A 138 -3.78 14.33 -11.25
CA ASP A 138 -5.03 14.80 -11.86
C ASP A 138 -5.38 13.93 -13.07
N TYR A 139 -6.69 13.72 -13.29
CA TYR A 139 -7.20 12.92 -14.40
C TYR A 139 -6.74 13.45 -15.76
N PHE A 140 -6.61 14.76 -15.91
CA PHE A 140 -6.10 15.37 -17.14
C PHE A 140 -4.70 14.83 -17.49
N ASP A 141 -3.78 14.79 -16.52
CA ASP A 141 -2.42 14.29 -16.73
C ASP A 141 -2.42 12.79 -17.07
N ILE A 142 -3.33 12.03 -16.45
CA ILE A 142 -3.53 10.61 -16.74
C ILE A 142 -4.03 10.42 -18.17
N HIS A 143 -5.01 11.22 -18.59
CA HIS A 143 -5.64 11.14 -19.90
C HIS A 143 -4.72 11.50 -21.05
N GLU A 144 -3.90 12.55 -20.89
CA GLU A 144 -2.88 12.89 -21.87
C GLU A 144 -1.87 11.74 -22.05
N ASN A 145 -1.47 11.10 -20.95
CA ASN A 145 -0.63 9.89 -21.02
C ASN A 145 -1.36 8.70 -21.66
N TYR A 146 -2.66 8.53 -21.42
CA TYR A 146 -3.46 7.52 -22.10
C TYR A 146 -3.46 7.69 -23.62
N LYS A 147 -3.71 8.91 -24.09
CA LYS A 147 -3.67 9.24 -25.52
C LYS A 147 -2.30 9.03 -26.14
N LEU A 148 -1.23 9.36 -25.40
CA LEU A 148 0.15 9.19 -25.86
C LEU A 148 0.56 7.73 -26.00
N PHE A 149 0.28 6.89 -24.99
CA PHE A 149 0.77 5.51 -24.94
C PHE A 149 -0.20 4.51 -25.59
N PHE A 150 -1.48 4.85 -25.73
CA PHE A 150 -2.53 3.97 -26.25
C PHE A 150 -3.44 4.65 -27.30
N PRO A 151 -2.89 5.28 -28.36
CA PRO A 151 -3.70 5.99 -29.35
C PRO A 151 -4.66 5.09 -30.15
N PHE A 152 -4.48 3.77 -30.06
CA PHE A 152 -5.28 2.76 -30.73
C PHE A 152 -6.43 2.20 -29.87
N LEU A 153 -6.54 2.60 -28.60
CA LEU A 153 -7.63 2.21 -27.72
C LEU A 153 -8.79 3.21 -27.78
N PRO A 154 -10.03 2.77 -27.51
CA PRO A 154 -11.18 3.67 -27.49
C PRO A 154 -11.00 4.75 -26.42
N ASP A 155 -11.56 5.93 -26.69
CA ASP A 155 -11.57 7.01 -25.73
C ASP A 155 -12.69 6.78 -24.71
N LEU A 156 -12.34 6.55 -23.44
CA LEU A 156 -13.34 6.37 -22.37
C LEU A 156 -13.93 7.70 -21.89
N LYS A 157 -14.12 8.65 -22.82
CA LYS A 157 -14.35 10.08 -22.61
C LYS A 157 -15.27 10.35 -21.42
N ILE A 158 -14.73 11.12 -20.47
CA ILE A 158 -15.44 11.48 -19.25
C ILE A 158 -15.94 12.92 -19.39
N GLU A 159 -17.25 13.17 -19.29
CA GLU A 159 -17.83 14.52 -19.41
C GLU A 159 -17.42 15.44 -18.24
N ASP A 160 -16.83 16.60 -18.56
CA ASP A 160 -16.52 17.76 -17.70
C ASP A 160 -15.90 17.46 -16.30
N ASN A 161 -14.58 17.29 -16.24
CA ASN A 161 -13.88 16.68 -15.08
C ASN A 161 -12.64 17.43 -14.57
N SER A 162 -12.65 18.76 -14.55
CA SER A 162 -11.49 19.57 -14.13
C SER A 162 -10.97 19.25 -12.70
N ASN A 163 -11.74 18.52 -11.88
CA ASN A 163 -11.39 18.22 -10.49
C ASN A 163 -11.13 16.73 -10.19
N PHE A 164 -11.24 15.82 -11.17
CA PHE A 164 -10.99 14.41 -10.92
C PHE A 164 -9.51 14.15 -10.68
N HIS A 165 -9.20 13.48 -9.58
CA HIS A 165 -7.82 13.15 -9.24
C HIS A 165 -7.72 11.91 -8.35
N LEU A 166 -6.56 11.27 -8.43
CA LEU A 166 -6.15 10.22 -7.52
C LEU A 166 -5.20 10.79 -6.46
N LEU A 167 -5.26 10.22 -5.26
CA LEU A 167 -4.30 10.52 -4.20
C LEU A 167 -3.48 9.26 -3.87
N ILE A 168 -2.17 9.37 -4.05
CA ILE A 168 -1.25 8.23 -4.10
C ILE A 168 -0.12 8.47 -3.10
N SER A 169 0.00 7.60 -2.11
CA SER A 169 1.03 7.71 -1.06
C SER A 169 1.90 6.45 -1.12
N PRO A 170 3.09 6.51 -1.74
CA PRO A 170 4.07 5.42 -1.68
C PRO A 170 4.77 5.40 -0.32
N ASP A 171 5.27 4.24 0.10
CA ASP A 171 6.01 4.13 1.36
C ASP A 171 7.40 4.79 1.25
N GLY A 172 7.98 4.84 0.05
CA GLY A 172 9.14 5.68 -0.20
C GLY A 172 9.59 5.82 -1.64
N ILE A 173 10.52 6.75 -1.86
CA ILE A 173 11.31 6.89 -3.09
C ILE A 173 12.70 6.32 -2.80
N VAL A 174 13.17 5.43 -3.67
CA VAL A 174 14.49 4.83 -3.55
C VAL A 174 15.50 5.67 -4.34
N THR A 175 16.55 6.09 -3.65
CA THR A 175 17.65 6.85 -4.24
C THR A 175 18.97 6.14 -4.01
N ASN A 176 19.93 6.33 -4.91
CA ASN A 176 21.31 5.99 -4.60
C ASN A 176 21.91 7.03 -3.63
N HIS A 177 23.08 6.74 -3.06
CA HIS A 177 23.79 7.68 -2.17
C HIS A 177 24.20 9.02 -2.81
N LYS A 178 24.01 9.18 -4.13
CA LYS A 178 24.20 10.43 -4.87
C LYS A 178 22.89 11.20 -5.08
N ASN A 179 21.82 10.85 -4.37
CA ASN A 179 20.47 11.45 -4.47
C ASN A 179 19.78 11.26 -5.84
N LYS A 180 20.26 10.34 -6.69
CA LYS A 180 19.56 10.01 -7.93
C LYS A 180 18.44 9.02 -7.62
N LYS A 181 17.21 9.34 -8.04
CA LYS A 181 16.05 8.42 -8.01
C LYS A 181 16.36 7.19 -8.87
N ILE A 182 16.12 6.01 -8.32
CA ILE A 182 16.31 4.73 -9.00
C ILE A 182 15.08 3.82 -8.87
N GLY A 183 14.08 4.23 -8.09
CA GLY A 183 12.89 3.43 -7.89
C GLY A 183 11.91 4.02 -6.87
N MET A 184 10.81 3.30 -6.67
CA MET A 184 9.85 3.52 -5.59
C MET A 184 9.73 2.26 -4.74
N LEU A 185 9.25 2.42 -3.52
CA LEU A 185 9.14 1.36 -2.54
C LEU A 185 7.72 1.29 -2.00
N GLU A 186 7.18 0.07 -1.96
CA GLU A 186 5.96 -0.31 -1.26
C GLU A 186 6.30 -1.44 -0.27
N ILE A 187 5.91 -1.28 0.98
CA ILE A 187 6.22 -2.15 2.10
C ILE A 187 4.92 -2.74 2.66
N LYS A 188 4.91 -4.06 2.86
CA LYS A 188 3.89 -4.76 3.63
C LYS A 188 4.51 -5.49 4.80
N CYS A 189 4.27 -4.96 5.99
CA CYS A 189 4.61 -5.63 7.25
C CYS A 189 3.55 -6.68 7.59
N MET A 190 3.93 -7.95 7.49
CA MET A 190 3.00 -9.06 7.69
C MET A 190 2.74 -9.27 9.18
N SER A 191 1.49 -9.05 9.59
CA SER A 191 1.10 -9.24 10.99
C SER A 191 1.01 -10.72 11.37
N PRO A 192 1.15 -11.05 12.65
CA PRO A 192 1.13 -12.43 13.09
C PRO A 192 -0.28 -12.99 13.37
N PHE A 193 -1.33 -12.26 13.02
CA PHE A 193 -2.71 -12.62 13.35
C PHE A 193 -3.42 -13.38 12.23
N TYR A 194 -4.51 -14.05 12.60
CA TYR A 194 -5.50 -14.54 11.63
C TYR A 194 -6.11 -13.42 10.79
N HIS A 195 -6.77 -13.80 9.69
CA HIS A 195 -7.48 -12.85 8.83
C HIS A 195 -8.86 -12.47 9.39
N LEU A 196 -9.40 -13.28 10.32
CA LEU A 196 -10.69 -13.08 10.98
C LEU A 196 -10.53 -13.26 12.49
N GLU A 197 -11.35 -12.56 13.26
CA GLU A 197 -11.52 -12.80 14.70
C GLU A 197 -12.00 -14.23 14.99
N ASN A 198 -11.80 -14.70 16.23
CA ASN A 198 -12.43 -15.93 16.70
C ASN A 198 -13.94 -15.72 17.01
N GLU A 199 -14.63 -16.78 17.41
CA GLU A 199 -16.06 -16.73 17.77
C GLU A 199 -16.39 -15.72 18.88
N ASN A 200 -15.39 -15.34 19.69
CA ASN A 200 -15.51 -14.34 20.75
C ASN A 200 -15.17 -12.91 20.31
N ASN A 201 -14.99 -12.67 19.00
CA ASN A 201 -14.50 -11.40 18.42
C ASN A 201 -13.12 -10.96 18.95
N ASN A 202 -12.29 -11.92 19.36
CA ASN A 202 -10.92 -11.66 19.82
C ASN A 202 -9.91 -11.91 18.70
N ILE A 203 -8.77 -11.24 18.84
CA ILE A 203 -7.61 -11.43 17.98
C ILE A 203 -6.83 -12.65 18.46
N ILE A 204 -6.43 -13.49 17.51
CA ILE A 204 -5.66 -14.71 17.78
C ILE A 204 -4.46 -14.83 16.83
N TRP A 205 -3.40 -15.47 17.32
CA TRP A 205 -2.23 -15.82 16.53
C TRP A 205 -2.60 -16.70 15.34
N SER A 206 -1.96 -16.49 14.19
CA SER A 206 -2.00 -17.44 13.09
C SER A 206 -1.41 -18.80 13.54
N HIS A 207 -2.03 -19.92 13.17
CA HIS A 207 -1.50 -21.26 13.51
C HIS A 207 -0.15 -21.53 12.86
N ASN A 208 0.15 -20.89 11.72
CA ASN A 208 1.43 -21.07 11.04
C ASN A 208 1.95 -19.75 10.45
N MET A 209 2.88 -19.14 11.18
CA MET A 209 3.58 -17.92 10.78
C MET A 209 4.42 -18.08 9.50
N GLU A 210 4.91 -19.29 9.20
CA GLU A 210 5.71 -19.56 8.00
C GLU A 210 4.85 -19.57 6.73
N ASN A 211 3.59 -20.04 6.82
CA ASN A 211 2.67 -20.06 5.69
C ASN A 211 2.20 -18.65 5.28
N ARG A 212 2.47 -17.64 6.09
CA ARG A 212 2.18 -16.23 5.79
C ARG A 212 3.27 -15.57 4.92
N GLN A 213 4.33 -16.30 4.55
CA GLN A 213 5.38 -15.79 3.67
C GLN A 213 4.94 -15.83 2.20
N TRP A 214 5.14 -14.72 1.49
CA TRP A 214 5.02 -14.68 0.04
C TRP A 214 6.36 -15.03 -0.58
N THR A 215 6.47 -16.28 -0.98
CA THR A 215 7.68 -16.86 -1.56
C THR A 215 7.67 -16.87 -3.08
N THR A 216 6.56 -16.46 -3.70
CA THR A 216 6.34 -16.54 -5.14
C THR A 216 5.48 -15.37 -5.62
N VAL A 217 5.66 -14.99 -6.88
CA VAL A 217 5.03 -13.80 -7.49
C VAL A 217 3.50 -13.92 -7.58
N ASP A 218 2.97 -15.13 -7.75
CA ASP A 218 1.53 -15.41 -7.81
C ASP A 218 0.80 -15.14 -6.49
N LYS A 219 1.54 -14.96 -5.39
CA LYS A 219 0.98 -14.60 -4.09
C LYS A 219 0.76 -13.10 -3.89
N ILE A 220 1.22 -12.25 -4.82
CA ILE A 220 0.99 -10.79 -4.75
C ILE A 220 -0.52 -10.53 -4.94
N PRO A 221 -1.22 -10.01 -3.92
CA PRO A 221 -2.65 -9.70 -4.03
C PRO A 221 -2.91 -8.68 -5.14
N HIS A 222 -4.00 -8.89 -5.90
CA HIS A 222 -4.38 -8.00 -7.00
C HIS A 222 -4.46 -6.53 -6.57
N VAL A 223 -5.03 -6.25 -5.40
CA VAL A 223 -5.15 -4.89 -4.84
C VAL A 223 -3.79 -4.21 -4.65
N TYR A 224 -2.75 -4.94 -4.23
CA TYR A 224 -1.41 -4.39 -4.06
C TYR A 224 -0.69 -4.24 -5.40
N PHE A 225 -0.94 -5.14 -6.35
CA PHE A 225 -0.45 -4.96 -7.72
C PHE A 225 -1.00 -3.67 -8.35
N ILE A 226 -2.30 -3.41 -8.22
CA ILE A 226 -2.90 -2.15 -8.70
C ILE A 226 -2.34 -0.95 -7.95
N GLN A 227 -2.18 -1.03 -6.62
CA GLN A 227 -1.56 0.02 -5.82
C GLN A 227 -0.17 0.41 -6.37
N MET A 228 0.68 -0.57 -6.67
CA MET A 228 2.01 -0.35 -7.26
C MET A 228 1.96 0.25 -8.67
N CYS A 229 0.98 -0.15 -9.49
CA CYS A 229 0.77 0.45 -10.82
C CYS A 229 0.48 1.96 -10.71
N LEU A 230 -0.36 2.34 -9.74
CA LEU A 230 -0.71 3.74 -9.48
C LEU A 230 0.47 4.52 -8.89
N GLN A 231 1.28 3.89 -8.04
CA GLN A 231 2.51 4.52 -7.56
C GLN A 231 3.49 4.78 -8.70
N ALA A 232 3.71 3.81 -9.60
CA ALA A 232 4.53 4.03 -10.79
C ALA A 232 3.99 5.16 -11.68
N LEU A 233 2.66 5.23 -11.87
CA LEU A 233 1.98 6.35 -12.52
C LEU A 233 2.35 7.70 -11.90
N SER A 234 2.24 7.82 -10.58
CA SER A 234 2.61 9.04 -9.85
C SER A 234 4.12 9.35 -9.92
N GLY A 235 4.96 8.32 -10.00
CA GLY A 235 6.41 8.49 -10.12
C GLY A 235 6.80 9.15 -11.43
N ILE A 236 6.20 8.73 -12.55
CA ILE A 236 6.46 9.33 -13.86
C ILE A 236 5.86 10.74 -13.94
N ILE A 237 4.60 10.93 -13.51
CA ILE A 237 3.90 12.21 -13.69
C ILE A 237 4.38 13.29 -12.70
N GLU A 238 4.50 12.98 -11.41
CA GLU A 238 4.79 13.99 -10.37
C GLU A 238 6.27 14.06 -9.98
N LEU A 239 7.02 12.97 -10.17
CA LEU A 239 8.36 12.81 -9.60
C LEU A 239 9.48 12.72 -10.63
N GLU A 240 9.19 12.91 -11.92
CA GLU A 240 10.19 12.84 -13.00
C GLU A 240 11.01 11.54 -12.97
N MET A 241 10.37 10.42 -12.60
CA MET A 241 11.03 9.11 -12.65
C MET A 241 11.14 8.61 -14.09
N ASP A 242 12.06 7.66 -14.31
CA ASP A 242 12.30 7.07 -15.64
C ASP A 242 11.54 5.75 -15.78
N LEU A 243 11.07 5.45 -16.99
CA LEU A 243 10.43 4.16 -17.31
C LEU A 243 11.33 2.95 -17.02
N LYS A 244 12.66 3.14 -16.99
CA LYS A 244 13.64 2.10 -16.66
C LYS A 244 13.90 1.92 -15.15
N ASP A 245 13.29 2.74 -14.30
CA ASP A 245 13.43 2.60 -12.85
C ASP A 245 12.80 1.29 -12.35
N THR A 246 12.81 1.06 -11.05
CA THR A 246 12.28 -0.16 -10.43
C THR A 246 11.24 0.14 -9.36
N MET A 247 10.13 -0.58 -9.36
CA MET A 247 9.26 -0.66 -8.18
C MET A 247 9.74 -1.81 -7.31
N TYR A 248 10.12 -1.49 -6.08
CA TYR A 248 10.47 -2.45 -5.05
C TYR A 248 9.23 -2.73 -4.22
N PHE A 249 8.80 -3.99 -4.19
CA PHE A 249 7.76 -4.45 -3.29
C PHE A 249 8.39 -5.28 -2.18
N GLU A 250 8.46 -4.72 -0.99
CA GLU A 250 8.92 -5.41 0.20
C GLU A 250 7.75 -6.03 0.93
N ARG A 251 7.91 -7.30 1.31
CA ARG A 251 7.08 -7.92 2.33
C ARG A 251 7.96 -8.33 3.50
N TRP A 252 7.78 -7.67 4.63
CA TRP A 252 8.64 -7.80 5.80
C TRP A 252 8.03 -8.65 6.91
N SER A 253 8.90 -9.35 7.64
CA SER A 253 8.59 -10.01 8.92
C SER A 253 9.84 -10.08 9.80
N PRO A 254 9.69 -10.34 11.12
CA PRO A 254 10.83 -10.44 12.05
C PRO A 254 11.91 -11.47 11.68
N LYS A 255 11.60 -12.48 10.85
CA LYS A 255 12.54 -13.50 10.36
C LYS A 255 13.36 -13.04 9.15
N GLY A 256 12.80 -12.13 8.35
CA GLY A 256 13.32 -11.77 7.04
C GLY A 256 12.24 -11.21 6.14
N PHE A 257 12.62 -10.87 4.92
CA PHE A 257 11.75 -10.18 3.97
C PHE A 257 11.92 -10.68 2.53
N SER A 258 10.83 -10.64 1.77
CA SER A 258 10.81 -10.90 0.33
C SER A 258 10.81 -9.56 -0.40
N ILE A 259 11.69 -9.40 -1.38
CA ILE A 259 11.66 -8.27 -2.32
C ILE A 259 11.24 -8.76 -3.69
N PHE A 260 10.27 -8.07 -4.28
CA PHE A 260 9.93 -8.20 -5.69
C PHE A 260 10.40 -6.95 -6.42
N GLU A 261 11.29 -7.12 -7.39
CA GLU A 261 11.75 -6.05 -8.28
C GLU A 261 10.87 -6.09 -9.54
N ILE A 262 10.08 -5.04 -9.73
CA ILE A 262 9.07 -4.96 -10.77
C ILE A 262 9.44 -3.84 -11.76
N PRO A 263 9.53 -4.13 -13.07
CA PRO A 263 9.77 -3.10 -14.09
C PRO A 263 8.76 -1.95 -14.03
N PHE A 264 9.26 -0.72 -14.02
CA PHE A 264 8.42 0.47 -13.82
C PHE A 264 7.56 0.80 -15.04
N GLN A 265 8.09 0.62 -16.26
CA GLN A 265 7.38 0.88 -17.50
C GLN A 265 6.03 0.17 -17.59
N GLU A 266 6.00 -1.16 -17.35
CA GLU A 266 4.75 -1.91 -17.42
C GLU A 266 3.78 -1.56 -16.29
N LEU A 267 4.28 -1.26 -15.09
CA LEU A 267 3.44 -0.77 -13.98
C LEU A 267 2.80 0.57 -14.33
N PHE A 268 3.58 1.50 -14.88
CA PHE A 268 3.10 2.80 -15.36
C PHE A 268 2.01 2.64 -16.42
N MET A 269 2.27 1.83 -17.45
CA MET A 269 1.30 1.53 -18.53
C MET A 269 0.00 0.95 -17.99
N ILE A 270 0.07 -0.01 -17.07
CA ILE A 270 -1.12 -0.57 -16.42
C ILE A 270 -1.81 0.49 -15.54
N GLY A 271 -1.04 1.33 -14.83
CA GLY A 271 -1.54 2.40 -13.99
C GLY A 271 -2.41 3.40 -14.76
N ILE A 272 -1.99 3.78 -15.98
CA ILE A 272 -2.79 4.61 -16.89
C ILE A 272 -4.13 3.92 -17.20
N LEU A 273 -4.08 2.72 -17.78
CA LEU A 273 -5.27 2.00 -18.24
C LEU A 273 -6.27 1.74 -17.11
N VAL A 274 -5.77 1.38 -15.93
CA VAL A 274 -6.58 1.10 -14.75
C VAL A 274 -7.21 2.38 -14.21
N SER A 275 -6.50 3.51 -14.24
CA SER A 275 -7.05 4.80 -13.80
C SER A 275 -8.14 5.28 -14.75
N GLU A 276 -7.91 5.19 -16.07
CA GLU A 276 -8.91 5.49 -17.10
C GLU A 276 -10.18 4.65 -16.92
N LEU A 277 -10.01 3.33 -16.82
CA LEU A 277 -11.12 2.41 -16.58
C LEU A 277 -11.87 2.75 -15.28
N TYR A 278 -11.13 3.07 -14.21
CA TYR A 278 -11.72 3.45 -12.93
C TYR A 278 -12.59 4.70 -13.04
N PHE A 279 -12.09 5.76 -13.68
CA PHE A 279 -12.83 7.01 -13.79
C PHE A 279 -14.05 6.87 -14.72
N SER A 280 -13.94 6.11 -15.81
CA SER A 280 -15.08 5.75 -16.67
C SER A 280 -16.19 5.07 -15.86
N ILE A 281 -15.85 4.02 -15.12
CA ILE A 281 -16.81 3.30 -14.27
C ILE A 281 -17.38 4.24 -13.20
N LEU A 282 -16.55 5.08 -12.57
CA LEU A 282 -16.98 6.03 -11.55
C LEU A 282 -18.02 7.03 -12.09
N GLN A 283 -17.84 7.56 -13.30
CA GLN A 283 -18.81 8.46 -13.89
C GLN A 283 -20.10 7.70 -14.26
N ARG A 284 -19.97 6.55 -14.91
CA ARG A 284 -21.13 5.74 -15.32
C ARG A 284 -21.96 5.28 -14.13
N THR A 285 -21.33 4.91 -13.02
CA THR A 285 -22.02 4.49 -11.79
C THR A 285 -22.79 5.62 -11.12
N LYS A 286 -22.30 6.87 -11.18
CA LYS A 286 -23.06 8.03 -10.70
C LYS A 286 -24.37 8.22 -11.48
N ASN A 287 -24.39 7.88 -12.76
CA ASN A 287 -25.56 8.05 -13.63
C ASN A 287 -26.51 6.84 -13.57
N ASN A 288 -25.96 5.61 -13.62
CA ASN A 288 -26.74 4.38 -13.86
C ASN A 288 -26.80 3.44 -12.64
N LYS A 289 -26.18 3.79 -11.51
CA LYS A 289 -26.13 3.01 -10.25
C LYS A 289 -25.62 1.56 -10.39
N LYS A 290 -25.01 1.19 -11.51
CA LYS A 290 -24.44 -0.15 -11.75
C LYS A 290 -23.05 -0.05 -12.36
N ALA A 291 -22.07 -0.74 -11.77
CA ALA A 291 -20.66 -0.69 -12.17
C ALA A 291 -20.32 -1.77 -13.19
N TYR A 292 -20.89 -2.97 -13.06
CA TYR A 292 -20.61 -4.11 -13.94
C TYR A 292 -21.91 -4.69 -14.54
N PRO A 293 -21.88 -5.30 -15.74
CA PRO A 293 -20.69 -5.60 -16.55
C PRO A 293 -20.04 -4.36 -17.17
N LEU A 294 -18.80 -4.50 -17.64
CA LEU A 294 -18.11 -3.48 -18.43
C LEU A 294 -18.84 -3.27 -19.75
N ASN A 295 -18.84 -2.03 -20.27
CA ASN A 295 -19.30 -1.76 -21.63
C ASN A 295 -18.25 -2.22 -22.68
N GLU A 296 -18.56 -2.08 -23.97
CA GLU A 296 -17.68 -2.54 -25.05
C GLU A 296 -16.30 -1.87 -25.01
N GLU A 297 -16.24 -0.56 -24.84
CA GLU A 297 -14.99 0.21 -24.81
C GLU A 297 -14.14 -0.12 -23.57
N GLU A 298 -14.76 -0.16 -22.39
CA GLU A 298 -14.14 -0.57 -21.13
C GLU A 298 -13.59 -1.99 -21.21
N THR A 299 -14.29 -2.90 -21.90
CA THR A 299 -13.85 -4.28 -22.12
C THR A 299 -12.57 -4.35 -22.97
N GLN A 300 -12.45 -3.49 -23.99
CA GLN A 300 -11.24 -3.41 -24.82
C GLN A 300 -10.02 -2.94 -24.01
N VAL A 301 -10.21 -1.95 -23.14
CA VAL A 301 -9.19 -1.44 -22.22
C VAL A 301 -8.80 -2.52 -21.21
N TYR A 302 -9.77 -3.20 -20.59
CA TYR A 302 -9.53 -4.27 -19.63
C TYR A 302 -8.80 -5.49 -20.23
N SER A 303 -9.09 -5.82 -21.50
CA SER A 303 -8.35 -6.84 -22.25
C SER A 303 -6.86 -6.48 -22.37
N HIS A 304 -6.53 -5.21 -22.58
CA HIS A 304 -5.14 -4.74 -22.61
C HIS A 304 -4.46 -4.79 -21.24
N ILE A 305 -5.16 -4.39 -20.17
CA ILE A 305 -4.68 -4.57 -18.79
C ILE A 305 -4.30 -6.02 -18.53
N THR A 306 -5.16 -6.97 -18.91
CA THR A 306 -4.94 -8.41 -18.73
C THR A 306 -3.71 -8.91 -19.50
N LYS A 307 -3.50 -8.44 -20.74
CA LYS A 307 -2.31 -8.78 -21.54
C LYS A 307 -1.03 -8.27 -20.89
N LEU A 308 -0.99 -7.00 -20.50
CA LEU A 308 0.18 -6.39 -19.84
C LEU A 308 0.48 -7.06 -18.50
N LYS A 309 -0.55 -7.38 -17.71
CA LYS A 309 -0.39 -8.13 -16.45
C LYS A 309 0.30 -9.48 -16.68
N LYS A 310 -0.08 -10.24 -17.71
CA LYS A 310 0.61 -11.50 -18.04
C LYS A 310 2.07 -11.30 -18.45
N ILE A 311 2.41 -10.17 -19.07
CA ILE A 311 3.78 -9.84 -19.48
C ILE A 311 4.62 -9.48 -18.25
N ILE A 312 4.15 -8.56 -17.41
CA ILE A 312 4.91 -8.06 -16.27
C ILE A 312 5.18 -9.16 -15.24
N PHE A 313 4.21 -10.03 -14.96
CA PHE A 313 4.38 -11.14 -14.00
C PHE A 313 5.51 -12.10 -14.38
N LYS A 314 5.86 -12.21 -15.68
CA LYS A 314 7.00 -13.00 -16.15
C LYS A 314 8.35 -12.29 -15.97
N LYS A 315 8.33 -10.97 -15.76
CA LYS A 315 9.53 -10.13 -15.61
C LYS A 315 9.87 -9.81 -14.15
N ILE A 316 8.94 -10.06 -13.22
CA ILE A 316 9.17 -9.83 -11.78
C ILE A 316 10.30 -10.73 -11.30
N LYS A 317 11.31 -10.11 -10.70
CA LYS A 317 12.37 -10.83 -9.98
C LYS A 317 12.02 -10.88 -8.52
N HIS A 318 12.23 -12.03 -7.89
CA HIS A 318 11.98 -12.23 -6.46
C HIS A 318 13.24 -12.73 -5.76
N LYS A 319 13.50 -12.18 -4.58
CA LYS A 319 14.55 -12.65 -3.66
C LYS A 319 14.02 -12.63 -2.24
N TYR A 320 14.43 -13.61 -1.45
CA TYR A 320 14.22 -13.64 -0.01
C TYR A 320 15.53 -13.34 0.71
N TYR A 321 15.46 -12.48 1.72
CA TYR A 321 16.58 -12.11 2.58
C TYR A 321 16.27 -12.55 4.01
N ASP A 322 17.09 -13.47 4.51
CA ASP A 322 17.09 -13.86 5.90
C ASP A 322 17.85 -12.81 6.72
N ILE A 323 17.23 -12.28 7.77
CA ILE A 323 17.83 -11.25 8.62
C ILE A 323 18.23 -11.76 9.99
N ARG A 324 18.02 -13.06 10.29
CA ARG A 324 18.30 -13.66 11.60
C ARG A 324 19.75 -13.48 12.03
N ASP A 325 20.67 -13.58 11.07
CA ASP A 325 22.11 -13.44 11.34
C ASP A 325 22.58 -11.98 11.39
N LYS A 326 21.75 -11.04 10.91
CA LYS A 326 22.06 -9.60 10.84
C LYS A 326 21.49 -8.81 12.01
N HIS A 327 20.29 -9.17 12.46
CA HIS A 327 19.61 -8.47 13.54
C HIS A 327 18.85 -9.44 14.45
N PRO A 328 18.78 -9.17 15.77
CA PRO A 328 18.13 -10.02 16.78
C PRO A 328 16.59 -9.92 16.75
N TYR A 329 15.97 -9.34 15.71
CA TYR A 329 14.52 -9.12 15.66
C TYR A 329 13.73 -10.42 15.75
N TYR A 330 14.25 -11.48 15.12
CA TYR A 330 13.64 -12.80 15.18
C TYR A 330 13.58 -13.31 16.62
N ASP A 331 14.70 -13.29 17.35
CA ASP A 331 14.76 -13.79 18.73
C ASP A 331 13.88 -12.96 19.67
N LEU A 332 13.87 -11.64 19.53
CA LEU A 332 13.01 -10.74 20.30
C LEU A 332 11.53 -11.09 20.07
N PHE A 333 11.13 -11.31 18.82
CA PHE A 333 9.77 -11.70 18.48
C PHE A 333 9.43 -13.12 18.94
N GLN A 334 10.34 -14.09 18.77
CA GLN A 334 10.12 -15.48 19.19
C GLN A 334 9.93 -15.58 20.70
N ASN A 335 10.72 -14.86 21.49
CA ASN A 335 10.57 -14.83 22.94
C ASN A 335 9.17 -14.30 23.34
N TYR A 336 8.70 -13.23 22.70
CA TYR A 336 7.35 -12.71 22.94
C TYR A 336 6.27 -13.72 22.51
N TYR A 337 6.43 -14.35 21.35
CA TYR A 337 5.50 -15.35 20.84
C TYR A 337 5.39 -16.57 21.77
N PHE A 338 6.51 -17.13 22.25
CA PHE A 338 6.49 -18.31 23.12
C PHE A 338 5.72 -18.08 24.41
N VAL A 339 5.76 -16.86 24.96
CA VAL A 339 5.05 -16.48 26.18
C VAL A 339 3.55 -16.28 25.93
N THR A 340 3.14 -15.96 24.70
CA THR A 340 1.78 -15.46 24.41
C THR A 340 1.02 -16.27 23.36
N LYS A 341 1.60 -17.35 22.79
CA LYS A 341 1.04 -18.11 21.66
C LYS A 341 -0.34 -18.75 21.90
N TYR A 342 -0.73 -18.94 23.16
CA TYR A 342 -2.04 -19.49 23.55
C TYR A 342 -3.00 -18.42 24.09
N SER A 343 -2.62 -17.14 24.04
CA SER A 343 -3.43 -16.02 24.49
C SER A 343 -4.40 -15.57 23.41
N GLU A 344 -5.57 -15.09 23.85
CA GLU A 344 -6.46 -14.26 23.05
C GLU A 344 -6.20 -12.78 23.36
N PHE A 345 -6.36 -11.92 22.36
CA PHE A 345 -6.12 -10.48 22.50
C PHE A 345 -7.33 -9.64 22.12
N THR A 346 -7.41 -8.44 22.69
CA THR A 346 -8.38 -7.41 22.31
C THR A 346 -7.66 -6.09 22.04
N MET A 347 -8.22 -5.27 21.13
CA MET A 347 -7.77 -3.90 20.91
C MET A 347 -8.29 -2.94 21.99
N LYS A 348 -9.42 -3.27 22.63
CA LYS A 348 -10.08 -2.38 23.60
C LYS A 348 -9.39 -2.44 24.96
N LYS A 349 -9.22 -1.29 25.62
CA LYS A 349 -9.26 -1.29 27.10
C LYS A 349 -10.68 -1.65 27.48
N GLU A 350 -10.88 -2.63 28.36
CA GLU A 350 -12.13 -2.71 29.11
C GLU A 350 -12.29 -1.39 29.87
N VAL A 351 -12.96 -0.40 29.27
CA VAL A 351 -13.54 0.68 30.02
C VAL A 351 -14.69 0.02 30.75
N LYS A 352 -14.48 -0.36 32.01
CA LYS A 352 -15.58 -0.55 32.94
C LYS A 352 -16.34 0.77 32.96
N SER A 353 -17.45 0.82 32.21
CA SER A 353 -18.43 1.87 32.29
C SER A 353 -18.98 1.89 33.71
N GLN A 354 -18.40 2.73 34.58
CA GLN A 354 -19.20 3.33 35.62
C GLN A 354 -20.01 4.43 34.95
N CYS A 355 -21.31 4.16 34.84
CA CYS A 355 -22.33 5.13 34.47
C CYS A 355 -22.08 6.45 35.19
N LEU A 356 -22.00 7.53 34.43
CA LEU A 356 -22.46 8.83 34.88
C LEU A 356 -23.40 9.34 33.79
N ILE A 357 -24.67 9.47 34.21
CA ILE A 357 -25.73 10.24 33.57
C ILE A 357 -25.29 11.70 33.50
#